data_AF-A0A3D2NDL5-F1
#
_entry.id   AF-A0A3D2NDL5-F1
#
_cell.length_a   1.000
_cell.length_b   1.000
_cell.length_c   1.000
_cell.angle_alpha   90.00
_cell.angle_beta   90.00
_cell.angle_gamma   90.00
#
_symmetry.space_group_name_H-M   'P 1'
#
loop_
_entity.id
_entity.type
_entity.pdbx_description
1 polymer ?
#
loop_
_entity_poly.entity_id
_entity_poly.type
_entity_poly.pdbx_seq_one_letter_code
_entity_poly.pdbx_strand_id
1 'polypeptide(L)'
;MPVLGERIASSRAVSSRAGASRLAWAARSWWDAVCSGQFLTRWSALVSLLVAALLSVPTIGEPSAANYAVSVVIAALGWMPLAAALGLVALVERRLTSRPARAVVVLGSIAVVATSRSFVNDLVSLALIGIPTIGAPGPRIVTNLLTAYAALSLVAVITSQVRNRRATVDRLTDALARMRASLDHTRAFVATTDTMLGDIVSDLRARRDALLAGTVTFDTVRAYSERVRAASHRLERLSQSDLAAPRGDERIDGDAVGLPTPPLLTRLVPTPWLSVGLIYVIAALPFGVAAGGTTVGLIAIVATCALDLAAGSVVRVLDRGPQGRARGIRFLIVWIAVGWAVMALATTLLPDIGVLGLLPVVTLPVLAVIVSLSVDAAQRARAEEMRATAVLTSIVRALASTTARALGPLHRAAGVLHGDVQGRCVILAARADERAPTRDELNTFREGTDRAFADLTRAADAVDTGSVDTAGELERMLRAWESVIAVTTRISDDARAALAAPDVMHQATEAVNEALLNAVKHSAARDAVVEITASAEGVLTRVSSAGRLAAGRVQGFGSRAGGTRIVQEDDLVVFEAHIARDSSAAPND
;
A
#
# COMPACT_ATOMS: atom_id res chain seq x y z
N MET A 1 20.64 34.49 24.51
CA MET A 1 21.07 33.49 23.51
C MET A 1 20.87 32.03 23.99
N PRO A 2 19.63 31.51 24.16
CA PRO A 2 19.41 30.05 24.36
C PRO A 2 18.82 29.34 23.12
N VAL A 3 18.21 30.08 22.19
CA VAL A 3 17.41 29.53 21.07
C VAL A 3 18.26 28.87 19.96
N LEU A 4 19.56 29.16 19.88
CA LEU A 4 20.47 28.49 18.93
C LEU A 4 20.94 27.10 19.41
N GLY A 5 20.92 26.82 20.72
CA GLY A 5 21.35 25.52 21.27
C GLY A 5 20.35 24.39 21.00
N GLU A 6 19.05 24.65 21.13
CA GLU A 6 17.99 23.65 20.91
C GLU A 6 17.79 23.28 19.45
N ARG A 7 17.98 24.22 18.51
CA ARG A 7 17.92 23.92 17.06
C ARG A 7 19.09 23.06 16.60
N ILE A 8 20.27 23.19 17.22
CA ILE A 8 21.43 22.34 16.92
C ILE A 8 21.27 20.94 17.55
N ALA A 9 20.69 20.85 18.75
CA ALA A 9 20.44 19.56 19.42
C ALA A 9 19.35 18.73 18.71
N SER A 10 18.24 19.35 18.30
CA SER A 10 17.17 18.69 17.54
C SER A 10 17.60 18.27 16.13
N SER A 11 18.40 19.10 15.44
CA SER A 11 19.06 18.75 14.17
C SER A 11 20.00 17.54 14.30
N ARG A 12 20.80 17.47 15.37
CA ARG A 12 21.66 16.31 15.68
C ARG A 12 20.87 15.06 16.04
N ALA A 13 19.74 15.19 16.74
CA ALA A 13 18.88 14.06 17.10
C ALA A 13 18.13 13.47 15.87
N VAL A 14 17.70 14.31 14.93
CA VAL A 14 17.04 13.87 13.69
C VAL A 14 18.05 13.27 12.71
N SER A 15 19.24 13.86 12.59
CA SER A 15 20.31 13.33 11.71
C SER A 15 20.94 12.03 12.22
N SER A 16 21.08 11.86 13.54
CA SER A 16 21.57 10.61 14.15
C SER A 16 20.57 9.45 13.99
N ARG A 17 19.26 9.69 14.17
CA ARG A 17 18.23 8.68 13.87
C ARG A 17 18.16 8.34 12.38
N ALA A 18 18.33 9.32 11.49
CA ALA A 18 18.42 9.10 10.05
C ALA A 18 19.69 8.33 9.63
N GLY A 19 20.81 8.51 10.33
CA GLY A 19 22.05 7.74 10.11
C GLY A 19 21.95 6.30 10.61
N ALA A 20 21.44 6.10 11.82
CA ALA A 20 21.24 4.79 12.43
C ALA A 20 20.25 3.92 11.63
N SER A 21 19.15 4.52 11.15
CA SER A 21 18.17 3.83 10.29
C SER A 21 18.75 3.43 8.93
N ARG A 22 19.67 4.22 8.36
CA ARG A 22 20.35 3.89 7.09
C ARG A 22 21.34 2.74 7.25
N LEU A 23 22.15 2.75 8.31
CA LEU A 23 23.07 1.65 8.62
C LEU A 23 22.32 0.35 8.92
N ALA A 24 21.25 0.43 9.71
CA ALA A 24 20.41 -0.72 10.00
C ALA A 24 19.74 -1.27 8.73
N TRP A 25 19.28 -0.40 7.81
CA TRP A 25 18.74 -0.83 6.53
C TRP A 25 19.79 -1.47 5.62
N ALA A 26 21.00 -0.90 5.54
CA ALA A 26 22.10 -1.44 4.76
C ALA A 26 22.53 -2.81 5.29
N ALA A 27 22.66 -2.95 6.62
CA ALA A 27 22.99 -4.21 7.28
C ALA A 27 21.92 -5.28 7.04
N ARG A 28 20.64 -4.94 7.16
CA ARG A 28 19.54 -5.86 6.84
C ARG A 28 19.54 -6.27 5.37
N SER A 29 19.69 -5.31 4.47
CA SER A 29 19.73 -5.58 3.02
C SER A 29 20.89 -6.49 2.63
N TRP A 30 22.06 -6.27 3.25
CA TRP A 30 23.23 -7.12 3.07
C TRP A 30 22.99 -8.53 3.62
N TRP A 31 22.47 -8.64 4.84
CA TRP A 31 22.17 -9.92 5.46
C TRP A 31 21.14 -10.74 4.67
N ASP A 32 20.10 -10.07 4.17
CA ASP A 32 19.11 -10.70 3.30
C ASP A 32 19.72 -11.18 1.98
N ALA A 33 20.63 -10.40 1.39
CA ALA A 33 21.35 -10.81 0.19
C ALA A 33 22.23 -12.05 0.43
N VAL A 34 22.99 -12.07 1.53
CA VAL A 34 23.85 -13.19 1.95
C VAL A 34 23.02 -14.46 2.22
N CYS A 35 21.84 -14.31 2.83
CA CYS A 35 20.96 -15.45 3.12
C CYS A 35 20.05 -15.86 1.96
N SER A 36 20.10 -15.16 0.82
CA SER A 36 19.09 -15.26 -0.23
C SER A 36 19.07 -16.61 -0.97
N GLY A 37 20.15 -17.39 -0.93
CA GLY A 37 20.29 -18.60 -1.75
C GLY A 37 20.69 -18.31 -3.20
N GLN A 38 20.98 -17.04 -3.52
CA GLN A 38 21.38 -16.55 -4.83
C GLN A 38 22.43 -15.43 -4.70
N PHE A 39 23.30 -15.51 -3.69
CA PHE A 39 24.40 -14.56 -3.53
C PHE A 39 25.39 -14.70 -4.68
N LEU A 40 25.76 -15.94 -5.03
CA LEU A 40 26.64 -16.25 -6.14
C LEU A 40 25.84 -16.44 -7.45
N THR A 41 26.06 -15.52 -8.39
CA THR A 41 25.40 -15.46 -9.70
C THR A 41 26.41 -15.28 -10.83
N ARG A 42 25.95 -15.39 -12.10
CA ARG A 42 26.77 -15.04 -13.27
C ARG A 42 27.37 -13.62 -13.22
N TRP A 43 26.66 -12.68 -12.59
CA TRP A 43 27.14 -11.30 -12.41
C TRP A 43 28.23 -11.22 -11.36
N SER A 44 28.13 -12.01 -10.28
CA SER A 44 29.20 -12.11 -9.29
C SER A 44 30.46 -12.71 -9.91
N ALA A 45 30.33 -13.71 -10.79
CA ALA A 45 31.45 -14.29 -11.53
C ALA A 45 32.10 -13.24 -12.44
N LEU A 46 31.32 -12.52 -13.26
CA LEU A 46 31.83 -11.48 -14.15
C LEU A 46 32.58 -10.37 -13.38
N VAL A 47 31.98 -9.84 -12.31
CA VAL A 47 32.62 -8.78 -11.51
C VAL A 47 33.85 -9.31 -10.80
N SER A 48 33.80 -10.54 -10.27
CA SER A 48 34.97 -11.15 -9.63
C SER A 48 36.13 -11.34 -10.61
N LEU A 49 35.86 -11.66 -11.88
CA LEU A 49 36.87 -11.76 -12.93
C LEU A 49 37.50 -10.39 -13.21
N LEU A 50 36.69 -9.35 -13.39
CA LEU A 50 37.20 -8.00 -13.65
C LEU A 50 38.06 -7.49 -12.49
N VAL A 51 37.57 -7.65 -11.26
CA VAL A 51 38.33 -7.29 -10.05
C VAL A 51 39.60 -8.12 -9.95
N ALA A 52 39.51 -9.43 -10.15
CA ALA A 52 40.65 -10.33 -10.09
C ALA A 52 41.72 -9.99 -11.12
N ALA A 53 41.33 -9.88 -12.38
CA ALA A 53 42.25 -9.78 -13.51
C ALA A 53 42.81 -8.37 -13.70
N LEU A 54 42.07 -7.32 -13.32
CA LEU A 54 42.47 -5.93 -13.58
C LEU A 54 42.80 -5.15 -12.30
N LEU A 55 42.23 -5.51 -11.15
CA LEU A 55 42.35 -4.70 -9.93
C LEU A 55 43.24 -5.33 -8.86
N SER A 56 43.16 -6.65 -8.70
CA SER A 56 43.94 -7.42 -7.72
C SER A 56 44.99 -8.27 -8.43
N VAL A 57 45.78 -7.60 -9.26
CA VAL A 57 46.84 -8.17 -10.10
C VAL A 57 48.06 -8.51 -9.23
N PRO A 58 48.66 -9.71 -9.36
CA PRO A 58 49.89 -10.02 -8.65
C PRO A 58 51.06 -9.19 -9.18
N THR A 59 51.93 -8.72 -8.30
CA THR A 59 53.16 -8.02 -8.70
C THR A 59 54.20 -9.03 -9.16
N ILE A 60 54.75 -8.86 -10.35
CA ILE A 60 55.75 -9.76 -10.95
C ILE A 60 56.88 -8.92 -11.54
N GLY A 61 58.12 -9.26 -11.18
CA GLY A 61 59.31 -8.57 -11.66
C GLY A 61 59.29 -7.06 -11.41
N GLU A 62 59.96 -6.32 -12.29
CA GLU A 62 60.01 -4.86 -12.25
C GLU A 62 58.67 -4.23 -12.67
N PRO A 63 58.31 -3.06 -12.13
CA PRO A 63 57.03 -2.40 -12.40
C PRO A 63 56.99 -1.78 -13.81
N SER A 64 56.76 -2.63 -14.83
CA SER A 64 56.65 -2.28 -16.24
C SER A 64 55.26 -2.62 -16.81
N ALA A 65 54.88 -1.99 -17.93
CA ALA A 65 53.60 -2.27 -18.61
C ALA A 65 53.53 -3.71 -19.15
N ALA A 66 54.66 -4.26 -19.60
CA ALA A 66 54.75 -5.64 -20.07
C ALA A 66 54.51 -6.64 -18.93
N ASN A 67 55.16 -6.44 -17.78
CA ASN A 67 54.96 -7.28 -16.60
C ASN A 67 53.54 -7.17 -16.05
N TYR A 68 52.94 -5.98 -16.09
CA TYR A 68 51.53 -5.80 -15.74
C TYR A 68 50.60 -6.63 -16.63
N ALA A 69 50.80 -6.62 -17.95
CA ALA A 69 49.99 -7.42 -18.88
C ALA A 69 50.13 -8.93 -18.62
N VAL A 70 51.35 -9.41 -18.33
CA VAL A 70 51.60 -10.80 -17.93
C VAL A 70 50.89 -11.13 -16.62
N SER A 71 50.95 -10.24 -15.63
CA SER A 71 50.26 -10.42 -14.37
C SER A 71 48.73 -10.44 -14.51
N VAL A 72 48.15 -9.68 -15.44
CA VAL A 72 46.70 -9.74 -15.77
C VAL A 72 46.33 -11.13 -16.28
N VAL A 73 47.14 -11.71 -17.17
CA VAL A 73 46.93 -13.07 -17.69
C VAL A 73 47.02 -14.11 -16.57
N ILE A 74 48.05 -14.02 -15.72
CA ILE A 74 48.23 -14.91 -14.56
C ILE A 74 47.03 -14.80 -13.61
N ALA A 75 46.56 -13.59 -13.32
CA ALA A 75 45.41 -13.35 -12.46
C ALA A 75 44.10 -13.90 -13.06
N ALA A 76 43.92 -13.80 -14.37
CA ALA A 76 42.76 -14.35 -15.07
C ALA A 76 42.77 -15.88 -15.09
N LEU A 77 43.92 -16.51 -15.32
CA LEU A 77 44.09 -17.96 -15.27
C LEU A 77 43.91 -18.50 -13.85
N GLY A 78 44.52 -17.85 -12.85
CA GLY A 78 44.35 -18.19 -11.43
C GLY A 78 42.92 -17.99 -10.91
N TRP A 79 42.14 -17.11 -11.54
CA TRP A 79 40.73 -16.94 -11.22
C TRP A 79 39.87 -18.16 -11.62
N MET A 80 40.19 -18.86 -12.71
CA MET A 80 39.37 -19.97 -13.22
C MET A 80 39.10 -21.09 -12.20
N PRO A 81 40.11 -21.70 -11.54
CA PRO A 81 39.86 -22.75 -10.56
C PRO A 81 39.10 -22.24 -9.33
N LEU A 82 39.34 -21.00 -8.92
CA LEU A 82 38.65 -20.36 -7.80
C LEU A 82 37.17 -20.08 -8.13
N ALA A 83 36.89 -19.64 -9.36
CA ALA A 83 35.54 -19.43 -9.85
C ALA A 83 34.77 -20.74 -9.99
N ALA A 84 35.42 -21.82 -10.43
CA ALA A 84 34.83 -23.15 -10.46
C ALA A 84 34.43 -23.63 -9.05
N ALA A 85 35.31 -23.43 -8.05
CA ALA A 85 35.01 -23.73 -6.65
C ALA A 85 33.81 -22.90 -6.14
N LEU A 86 33.76 -21.60 -6.41
CA LEU A 86 32.59 -20.77 -6.07
C LEU A 86 31.32 -21.19 -6.83
N GLY A 87 31.45 -21.70 -8.06
CA GLY A 87 30.33 -22.27 -8.82
C GLY A 87 29.70 -23.48 -8.11
N LEU A 88 30.53 -24.37 -7.55
CA LEU A 88 30.05 -25.49 -6.73
C LEU A 88 29.36 -24.99 -5.45
N VAL A 89 29.93 -23.99 -4.80
CA VAL A 89 29.33 -23.35 -3.61
C VAL A 89 27.98 -22.74 -3.96
N ALA A 90 27.82 -22.12 -5.14
CA ALA A 90 26.55 -21.57 -5.59
C ALA A 90 25.46 -22.66 -5.76
N LEU A 91 25.84 -23.89 -6.15
CA LEU A 91 24.92 -25.03 -6.21
C LEU A 91 24.52 -25.50 -4.81
N VAL A 92 25.47 -25.55 -3.87
CA VAL A 92 25.22 -25.90 -2.46
C VAL A 92 24.33 -24.85 -1.79
N GLU A 93 24.63 -23.57 -1.99
CA GLU A 93 23.88 -22.43 -1.46
C GLU A 93 22.37 -22.54 -1.78
N ARG A 94 22.05 -22.92 -3.03
CA ARG A 94 20.66 -23.09 -3.50
C ARG A 94 19.93 -24.26 -2.87
N ARG A 95 20.65 -25.30 -2.42
CA ARG A 95 20.08 -26.51 -1.82
C ARG A 95 19.86 -26.39 -0.32
N LEU A 96 20.60 -25.53 0.37
CA LEU A 96 20.46 -25.33 1.81
C LEU A 96 19.12 -24.63 2.11
N THR A 97 18.40 -25.08 3.14
CA THR A 97 17.14 -24.45 3.59
C THR A 97 17.38 -23.45 4.74
N SER A 98 18.42 -23.68 5.54
CA SER A 98 18.76 -22.84 6.69
C SER A 98 19.48 -21.55 6.29
N ARG A 99 18.91 -20.40 6.67
CA ARG A 99 19.49 -19.05 6.44
C ARG A 99 20.90 -18.91 7.04
N PRO A 100 21.16 -19.25 8.32
CA PRO A 100 22.52 -19.13 8.86
C PRO A 100 23.51 -20.08 8.18
N ALA A 101 23.08 -21.30 7.81
CA ALA A 101 23.96 -22.24 7.10
C ALA A 101 24.39 -21.69 5.73
N ARG A 102 23.47 -21.06 4.98
CA ARG A 102 23.80 -20.38 3.72
C ARG A 102 24.84 -19.28 3.94
N ALA A 103 24.63 -18.43 4.94
CA ALA A 103 25.54 -17.34 5.24
C ALA A 103 26.95 -17.85 5.56
N VAL A 104 27.06 -18.88 6.41
CA VAL A 104 28.34 -19.51 6.76
C VAL A 104 29.03 -20.09 5.54
N VAL A 105 28.29 -20.83 4.70
CA VAL A 105 28.85 -21.44 3.48
C VAL A 105 29.33 -20.39 2.50
N VAL A 106 28.54 -19.35 2.23
CA VAL A 106 28.92 -18.28 1.28
C VAL A 106 30.10 -17.48 1.81
N LEU A 107 30.01 -16.94 3.04
CA LEU A 107 31.05 -16.09 3.60
C LEU A 107 32.34 -16.88 3.85
N GLY A 108 32.24 -18.12 4.34
CA GLY A 108 33.37 -19.00 4.54
C GLY A 108 34.05 -19.37 3.22
N SER A 109 33.29 -19.64 2.16
CA SER A 109 33.86 -19.93 0.84
C SER A 109 34.57 -18.73 0.23
N ILE A 110 34.02 -17.52 0.39
CA ILE A 110 34.69 -16.28 -0.03
C ILE A 110 36.01 -16.12 0.73
N ALA A 111 36.04 -16.37 2.03
CA ALA A 111 37.28 -16.32 2.81
C ALA A 111 38.32 -17.30 2.29
N VAL A 112 37.93 -18.57 2.11
CA VAL A 112 38.82 -19.63 1.61
C VAL A 112 39.38 -19.26 0.23
N VAL A 113 38.53 -18.81 -0.69
CA VAL A 113 38.95 -18.44 -2.04
C VAL A 113 39.84 -17.21 -2.05
N ALA A 114 39.50 -16.16 -1.29
CA ALA A 114 40.29 -14.94 -1.22
C ALA A 114 41.67 -15.17 -0.58
N THR A 115 41.75 -16.02 0.45
CA THR A 115 43.03 -16.41 1.06
C THR A 115 43.85 -17.31 0.14
N SER A 116 43.21 -18.26 -0.55
CA SER A 116 43.91 -19.18 -1.48
C SER A 116 44.45 -18.46 -2.72
N ARG A 117 43.86 -17.32 -3.09
CA ARG A 117 44.18 -16.57 -4.32
C ARG A 117 45.65 -16.24 -4.48
N SER A 118 46.33 -15.79 -3.44
CA SER A 118 47.76 -15.43 -3.53
C SER A 118 48.59 -16.65 -3.94
N PHE A 119 48.34 -17.80 -3.30
CA PHE A 119 49.03 -19.06 -3.59
C PHE A 119 48.71 -19.61 -4.98
N VAL A 120 47.45 -19.50 -5.43
CA VAL A 120 47.06 -19.90 -6.79
C VAL A 120 47.78 -19.04 -7.82
N ASN A 121 47.85 -17.72 -7.62
CA ASN A 121 48.59 -16.84 -8.52
C ASN A 121 50.09 -17.15 -8.52
N ASP A 122 50.67 -17.51 -7.37
CA ASP A 122 52.06 -17.97 -7.29
C ASP A 122 52.30 -19.26 -8.10
N LEU A 123 51.43 -20.26 -7.92
CA LEU A 123 51.51 -21.52 -8.65
C LEU A 123 51.38 -21.32 -10.17
N VAL A 124 50.42 -20.49 -10.60
CA VAL A 124 50.21 -20.17 -12.02
C VAL A 124 51.40 -19.39 -12.58
N SER A 125 51.95 -18.44 -11.82
CA SER A 125 53.14 -17.67 -12.21
C SER A 125 54.37 -18.59 -12.36
N LEU A 126 54.61 -19.46 -11.38
CA LEU A 126 55.70 -20.45 -11.44
C LEU A 126 55.53 -21.40 -12.63
N ALA A 127 54.31 -21.87 -12.90
CA ALA A 127 54.05 -22.78 -14.01
C ALA A 127 54.21 -22.13 -15.39
N LEU A 128 53.87 -20.85 -15.55
CA LEU A 128 53.90 -20.16 -16.85
C LEU A 128 55.24 -19.51 -17.17
N ILE A 129 55.86 -18.87 -16.18
CA ILE A 129 57.05 -18.02 -16.39
C ILE A 129 58.22 -18.37 -15.47
N GLY A 130 58.08 -19.34 -14.57
CA GLY A 130 59.16 -19.80 -13.68
C GLY A 130 59.54 -18.83 -12.55
N ILE A 131 58.73 -17.79 -12.31
CA ILE A 131 59.02 -16.73 -11.31
C ILE A 131 57.82 -16.63 -10.35
N PRO A 132 58.04 -16.63 -9.01
CA PRO A 132 56.98 -16.40 -8.04
C PRO A 132 56.55 -14.93 -7.99
N THR A 133 55.38 -14.65 -7.43
CA THR A 133 54.90 -13.27 -7.31
C THR A 133 55.53 -12.56 -6.11
N ILE A 134 55.69 -11.24 -6.19
CA ILE A 134 56.43 -10.42 -5.23
C ILE A 134 55.50 -9.91 -4.11
N GLY A 135 56.04 -9.79 -2.89
CA GLY A 135 55.41 -9.13 -1.76
C GLY A 135 54.90 -10.08 -0.68
N ALA A 136 54.78 -9.55 0.55
CA ALA A 136 54.38 -10.34 1.71
C ALA A 136 52.97 -10.94 1.55
N PRO A 137 52.76 -12.22 1.94
CA PRO A 137 51.46 -12.89 1.76
C PRO A 137 50.35 -12.26 2.61
N GLY A 138 50.69 -11.75 3.81
CA GLY A 138 49.72 -11.17 4.76
C GLY A 138 48.91 -10.01 4.17
N PRO A 139 49.54 -8.88 3.77
CA PRO A 139 48.84 -7.75 3.16
C PRO A 139 48.02 -8.15 1.92
N ARG A 140 48.54 -9.06 1.09
CA ARG A 140 47.84 -9.56 -0.10
C ARG A 140 46.57 -10.33 0.24
N ILE A 141 46.64 -11.21 1.24
CA ILE A 141 45.47 -11.95 1.75
C ILE A 141 44.43 -10.97 2.30
N VAL A 142 44.83 -9.99 3.09
CA VAL A 142 43.90 -8.99 3.66
C VAL A 142 43.24 -8.15 2.57
N THR A 143 44.02 -7.64 1.59
CA THR A 143 43.47 -6.89 0.45
C THR A 143 42.51 -7.75 -0.38
N ASN A 144 42.85 -9.01 -0.65
CA ASN A 144 41.98 -9.94 -1.38
C ASN A 144 40.66 -10.18 -0.63
N LEU A 145 40.72 -10.40 0.69
CA LEU A 145 39.52 -10.60 1.52
C LEU A 145 38.61 -9.37 1.48
N LEU A 146 39.15 -8.19 1.75
CA LEU A 146 38.38 -6.95 1.77
C LEU A 146 37.75 -6.65 0.41
N THR A 147 38.53 -6.82 -0.66
CA THR A 147 38.05 -6.57 -2.03
C THR A 147 36.99 -7.60 -2.44
N ALA A 148 37.19 -8.88 -2.15
CA ALA A 148 36.24 -9.94 -2.47
C ALA A 148 34.91 -9.74 -1.72
N TYR A 149 34.96 -9.51 -0.40
CA TYR A 149 33.75 -9.25 0.37
C TYR A 149 33.04 -7.99 -0.09
N ALA A 150 33.75 -6.89 -0.32
CA ALA A 150 33.14 -5.64 -0.78
C ALA A 150 32.47 -5.81 -2.16
N ALA A 151 33.22 -6.31 -3.15
CA ALA A 151 32.72 -6.44 -4.52
C ALA A 151 31.55 -7.43 -4.64
N LEU A 152 31.69 -8.63 -4.05
CA LEU A 152 30.65 -9.66 -4.14
C LEU A 152 29.40 -9.27 -3.34
N SER A 153 29.56 -8.66 -2.16
CA SER A 153 28.42 -8.16 -1.38
C SER A 153 27.65 -7.08 -2.13
N LEU A 154 28.37 -6.15 -2.76
CA LEU A 154 27.75 -5.06 -3.53
C LEU A 154 26.95 -5.60 -4.71
N VAL A 155 27.50 -6.55 -5.46
CA VAL A 155 26.80 -7.22 -6.58
C VAL A 155 25.59 -8.02 -6.08
N ALA A 156 25.73 -8.75 -4.97
CA ALA A 156 24.63 -9.51 -4.40
C ALA A 156 23.48 -8.61 -3.95
N VAL A 157 23.77 -7.50 -3.27
CA VAL A 157 22.76 -6.51 -2.85
C VAL A 157 22.06 -5.91 -4.07
N ILE A 158 22.80 -5.46 -5.09
CA ILE A 158 22.21 -4.87 -6.31
C ILE A 158 21.30 -5.88 -7.03
N THR A 159 21.80 -7.10 -7.26
CA THR A 159 21.03 -8.13 -7.96
C THR A 159 19.82 -8.61 -7.15
N SER A 160 19.92 -8.67 -5.83
CA SER A 160 18.79 -8.95 -4.94
C SER A 160 17.74 -7.84 -5.01
N GLN A 161 18.15 -6.57 -4.98
CA GLN A 161 17.22 -5.44 -5.10
C GLN A 161 16.51 -5.43 -6.45
N VAL A 162 17.23 -5.68 -7.55
CA VAL A 162 16.61 -5.75 -8.89
C VAL A 162 15.58 -6.89 -8.97
N ARG A 163 15.87 -8.05 -8.39
CA ARG A 163 14.93 -9.19 -8.33
C ARG A 163 13.71 -8.87 -7.49
N ASN A 164 13.91 -8.36 -6.27
CA ASN A 164 12.81 -7.97 -5.38
C ASN A 164 11.92 -6.92 -6.03
N ARG A 165 12.51 -5.95 -6.73
CA ARG A 165 11.75 -4.94 -7.48
C ARG A 165 10.88 -5.57 -8.56
N ARG A 166 11.42 -6.47 -9.37
CA ARG A 166 10.63 -7.18 -10.39
C ARG A 166 9.47 -7.95 -9.76
N ALA A 167 9.75 -8.75 -8.74
CA ALA A 167 8.71 -9.51 -8.04
C ALA A 167 7.62 -8.63 -7.42
N THR A 168 7.98 -7.46 -6.88
CA THR A 168 7.00 -6.49 -6.36
C THR A 168 6.16 -5.89 -7.48
N VAL A 169 6.78 -5.50 -8.60
CA VAL A 169 6.05 -4.97 -9.78
C VAL A 169 5.10 -6.02 -10.34
N ASP A 170 5.52 -7.28 -10.43
CA ASP A 170 4.68 -8.38 -10.91
C ASP A 170 3.47 -8.55 -9.98
N ARG A 171 3.68 -8.65 -8.65
CA ARG A 171 2.59 -8.75 -7.66
C ARG A 171 1.63 -7.57 -7.68
N LEU A 172 2.15 -6.36 -7.86
CA LEU A 172 1.33 -5.15 -7.98
C LEU A 172 0.50 -5.17 -9.25
N THR A 173 1.09 -5.59 -10.37
CA THR A 173 0.38 -5.72 -11.65
C THR A 173 -0.76 -6.73 -11.52
N ASP A 174 -0.51 -7.89 -10.91
CA ASP A 174 -1.52 -8.91 -10.62
C ASP A 174 -2.63 -8.41 -9.67
N ALA A 175 -2.27 -7.62 -8.65
CA ALA A 175 -3.24 -7.04 -7.73
C ALA A 175 -4.12 -5.99 -8.43
N LEU A 176 -3.52 -5.12 -9.25
CA LEU A 176 -4.24 -4.10 -10.01
C LEU A 176 -5.20 -4.73 -11.04
N ALA A 177 -4.76 -5.80 -11.71
CA ALA A 177 -5.62 -6.53 -12.64
C ALA A 177 -6.85 -7.11 -11.94
N ARG A 178 -6.67 -7.76 -10.78
CA ARG A 178 -7.77 -8.29 -9.96
C ARG A 178 -8.74 -7.21 -9.49
N MET A 179 -8.24 -6.05 -9.05
CA MET A 179 -9.11 -4.95 -8.62
C MET A 179 -9.90 -4.33 -9.78
N ARG A 180 -9.31 -4.23 -10.98
CA ARG A 180 -10.01 -3.76 -12.18
C ARG A 180 -11.14 -4.73 -12.57
N ALA A 181 -10.88 -6.03 -12.55
CA ALA A 181 -11.91 -7.03 -12.79
C ALA A 181 -13.05 -6.94 -11.76
N SER A 182 -12.73 -6.70 -10.48
CA SER A 182 -13.74 -6.46 -9.45
C SER A 182 -14.61 -5.23 -9.76
N LEU A 183 -13.99 -4.12 -10.19
CA LEU A 183 -14.71 -2.89 -10.57
C LEU A 183 -15.64 -3.13 -11.77
N ASP A 184 -15.16 -3.83 -12.80
CA ASP A 184 -15.97 -4.12 -13.99
C ASP A 184 -17.14 -5.05 -13.65
N HIS A 185 -16.94 -6.00 -12.74
CA HIS A 185 -18.02 -6.82 -12.21
C HIS A 185 -19.04 -6.00 -11.42
N THR A 186 -18.60 -5.09 -10.53
CA THR A 186 -19.52 -4.20 -9.80
C THR A 186 -20.33 -3.32 -10.76
N ARG A 187 -19.71 -2.80 -11.82
CA ARG A 187 -20.41 -2.00 -12.85
C ARG A 187 -21.47 -2.82 -13.59
N ALA A 188 -21.13 -4.05 -13.98
CA ALA A 188 -22.11 -4.96 -14.61
C ALA A 188 -23.27 -5.30 -13.66
N PHE A 189 -22.99 -5.44 -12.36
CA PHE A 189 -24.01 -5.66 -11.34
C PHE A 189 -24.96 -4.47 -11.20
N VAL A 190 -24.46 -3.23 -11.24
CA VAL A 190 -25.30 -2.01 -11.21
C VAL A 190 -26.31 -2.03 -12.36
N ALA A 191 -25.85 -2.22 -13.60
CA ALA A 191 -26.73 -2.25 -14.78
C ALA A 191 -27.80 -3.35 -14.69
N THR A 192 -27.45 -4.51 -14.12
CA THR A 192 -28.38 -5.62 -13.90
C THR A 192 -29.41 -5.29 -12.80
N THR A 193 -28.98 -4.57 -11.76
CA THR A 193 -29.81 -4.20 -10.61
C THR A 193 -30.90 -3.21 -10.99
N ASP A 194 -30.58 -2.20 -11.80
CA ASP A 194 -31.56 -1.21 -12.25
C ASP A 194 -32.70 -1.86 -13.05
N THR A 195 -32.33 -2.79 -13.95
CA THR A 195 -33.30 -3.58 -14.72
C THR A 195 -34.18 -4.43 -13.79
N MET A 196 -33.58 -5.11 -12.81
CA MET A 196 -34.30 -5.94 -11.85
C MET A 196 -35.26 -5.13 -10.96
N LEU A 197 -34.86 -3.93 -10.54
CA LEU A 197 -35.70 -3.06 -9.72
C LEU A 197 -36.93 -2.60 -10.51
N GLY A 198 -36.75 -2.22 -11.77
CA GLY A 198 -37.83 -1.86 -12.69
C GLY A 198 -38.85 -3.00 -12.87
N ASP A 199 -38.36 -4.22 -13.08
CA ASP A 199 -39.20 -5.42 -13.22
C ASP A 199 -40.04 -5.70 -11.95
N ILE A 200 -39.43 -5.59 -10.77
CA ILE A 200 -40.12 -5.79 -9.49
C ILE A 200 -41.22 -4.73 -9.31
N VAL A 201 -40.92 -3.46 -9.56
CA VAL A 201 -41.90 -2.37 -9.45
C VAL A 201 -43.06 -2.57 -10.42
N SER A 202 -42.77 -2.98 -11.66
CA SER A 202 -43.78 -3.26 -12.68
C SER A 202 -44.71 -4.41 -12.26
N ASP A 203 -44.16 -5.54 -11.78
CA ASP A 203 -44.95 -6.68 -11.29
C ASP A 203 -45.82 -6.29 -10.09
N LEU A 204 -45.27 -5.54 -9.12
CA LEU A 204 -46.02 -5.08 -7.95
C LEU A 204 -47.15 -4.11 -8.31
N ARG A 205 -46.96 -3.22 -9.29
CA ARG A 205 -48.02 -2.34 -9.82
C ARG A 205 -49.12 -3.14 -10.50
N ALA A 206 -48.76 -4.04 -11.41
CA ALA A 206 -49.73 -4.87 -12.12
C ALA A 206 -50.60 -5.70 -11.15
N ARG A 207 -49.98 -6.27 -10.10
CA ARG A 207 -50.68 -7.06 -9.08
C ARG A 207 -51.55 -6.21 -8.18
N ARG A 208 -51.13 -4.99 -7.82
CA ARG A 208 -51.96 -4.04 -7.10
C ARG A 208 -53.20 -3.69 -7.92
N ASP A 209 -53.02 -3.40 -9.20
CA ASP A 209 -54.13 -2.99 -10.04
C ASP A 209 -55.13 -4.13 -10.27
N ALA A 210 -54.65 -5.37 -10.35
CA ALA A 210 -55.50 -6.57 -10.34
C ALA A 210 -56.28 -6.73 -9.01
N LEU A 211 -55.63 -6.49 -7.86
CA LEU A 211 -56.29 -6.49 -6.54
C LEU A 211 -57.42 -5.44 -6.50
N LEU A 212 -57.15 -4.22 -6.97
CA LEU A 212 -58.09 -3.10 -6.92
C LEU A 212 -59.24 -3.23 -7.95
N ALA A 213 -59.06 -4.00 -9.02
CA ALA A 213 -60.11 -4.30 -9.99
C ALA A 213 -61.08 -5.40 -9.51
N GLY A 214 -60.68 -6.20 -8.52
CA GLY A 214 -61.48 -7.27 -7.93
C GLY A 214 -62.17 -6.87 -6.62
N THR A 215 -62.76 -7.85 -5.94
CA THR A 215 -63.30 -7.66 -4.59
C THR A 215 -62.17 -7.61 -3.56
N VAL A 216 -62.03 -6.48 -2.87
CA VAL A 216 -60.99 -6.27 -1.85
C VAL A 216 -61.48 -6.85 -0.52
N THR A 217 -60.77 -7.86 -0.03
CA THR A 217 -61.00 -8.55 1.25
C THR A 217 -59.68 -8.65 2.01
N PHE A 218 -59.74 -8.96 3.31
CA PHE A 218 -58.53 -9.20 4.10
C PHE A 218 -57.56 -10.18 3.42
N ASP A 219 -58.06 -11.31 2.90
CA ASP A 219 -57.23 -12.33 2.26
C ASP A 219 -56.59 -11.87 0.95
N THR A 220 -57.29 -11.07 0.13
CA THR A 220 -56.73 -10.57 -1.12
C THR A 220 -55.64 -9.52 -0.87
N VAL A 221 -55.80 -8.68 0.16
CA VAL A 221 -54.77 -7.72 0.59
C VAL A 221 -53.58 -8.44 1.23
N ARG A 222 -53.83 -9.48 2.03
CA ARG A 222 -52.78 -10.33 2.63
C ARG A 222 -51.94 -11.02 1.56
N ALA A 223 -52.57 -11.59 0.53
CA ALA A 223 -51.87 -12.23 -0.58
C ALA A 223 -50.97 -11.26 -1.36
N TYR A 224 -51.41 -9.99 -1.51
CA TYR A 224 -50.58 -8.94 -2.09
C TYR A 224 -49.41 -8.57 -1.15
N SER A 225 -49.66 -8.39 0.15
CA SER A 225 -48.65 -8.07 1.15
C SER A 225 -47.52 -9.11 1.24
N GLU A 226 -47.84 -10.41 1.14
CA GLU A 226 -46.83 -11.48 1.12
C GLU A 226 -45.93 -11.42 -0.12
N ARG A 227 -46.46 -10.93 -1.26
CA ARG A 227 -45.65 -10.72 -2.47
C ARG A 227 -44.72 -9.53 -2.32
N VAL A 228 -45.19 -8.44 -1.72
CA VAL A 228 -44.34 -7.30 -1.34
C VAL A 228 -43.24 -7.75 -0.37
N ARG A 229 -43.58 -8.61 0.60
CA ARG A 229 -42.63 -9.21 1.54
C ARG A 229 -41.54 -10.02 0.83
N ALA A 230 -41.94 -10.89 -0.09
CA ALA A 230 -41.01 -11.71 -0.86
C ALA A 230 -40.08 -10.86 -1.74
N ALA A 231 -40.60 -9.78 -2.33
CA ALA A 231 -39.81 -8.82 -3.10
C ALA A 231 -38.79 -8.08 -2.22
N SER A 232 -39.21 -7.56 -1.07
CA SER A 232 -38.32 -6.93 -0.09
C SER A 232 -37.19 -7.87 0.36
N HIS A 233 -37.51 -9.11 0.75
CA HIS A 233 -36.50 -10.11 1.13
C HIS A 233 -35.57 -10.53 -0.02
N ARG A 234 -36.01 -10.43 -1.28
CA ARG A 234 -35.14 -10.66 -2.44
C ARG A 234 -34.12 -9.54 -2.59
N LEU A 235 -34.55 -8.29 -2.47
CA LEU A 235 -33.67 -7.12 -2.54
C LEU A 235 -32.67 -7.09 -1.38
N GLU A 236 -33.11 -7.44 -0.17
CA GLU A 236 -32.24 -7.49 1.01
C GLU A 236 -31.20 -8.62 0.94
N ARG A 237 -31.52 -9.76 0.32
CA ARG A 237 -30.50 -10.79 0.05
C ARG A 237 -29.47 -10.34 -0.98
N LEU A 238 -29.89 -9.51 -1.94
CA LEU A 238 -29.00 -8.98 -2.96
C LEU A 238 -28.11 -7.86 -2.39
N SER A 239 -28.62 -7.02 -1.50
CA SER A 239 -27.84 -5.97 -0.82
C SER A 239 -26.72 -6.54 0.06
N GLN A 240 -26.89 -7.77 0.57
CA GLN A 240 -25.90 -8.50 1.37
C GLN A 240 -24.86 -9.26 0.52
N SER A 241 -24.88 -9.12 -0.81
CA SER A 241 -23.92 -9.79 -1.69
C SER A 241 -22.50 -9.23 -1.53
N ASP A 242 -21.51 -10.10 -1.35
CA ASP A 242 -20.11 -9.69 -1.27
C ASP A 242 -19.55 -9.39 -2.68
N LEU A 243 -19.82 -8.17 -3.16
CA LEU A 243 -19.33 -7.66 -4.45
C LEU A 243 -17.85 -7.22 -4.40
N ALA A 244 -17.29 -7.06 -3.20
CA ALA A 244 -15.93 -6.56 -2.98
C ALA A 244 -14.90 -7.70 -2.86
N ALA A 245 -15.34 -8.94 -2.59
CA ALA A 245 -14.47 -10.09 -2.56
C ALA A 245 -13.80 -10.36 -3.92
N PRO A 246 -12.45 -10.34 -3.99
CA PRO A 246 -11.74 -10.74 -5.18
C PRO A 246 -12.03 -12.21 -5.51
N ARG A 247 -12.60 -12.49 -6.69
CA ARG A 247 -12.75 -13.88 -7.14
C ARG A 247 -11.38 -14.45 -7.53
N GLY A 248 -11.08 -15.64 -7.00
CA GLY A 248 -9.73 -16.18 -6.92
C GLY A 248 -9.14 -16.79 -8.20
N ASP A 249 -9.89 -16.94 -9.30
CA ASP A 249 -9.51 -17.88 -10.36
C ASP A 249 -9.07 -17.28 -11.71
N GLU A 250 -9.26 -15.99 -11.96
CA GLU A 250 -8.82 -15.41 -13.24
C GLU A 250 -7.42 -14.82 -13.12
N ARG A 251 -6.43 -15.60 -13.56
CA ARG A 251 -5.10 -15.09 -13.87
C ARG A 251 -5.22 -14.23 -15.13
N ILE A 252 -5.40 -12.93 -14.92
CA ILE A 252 -5.35 -11.95 -16.00
C ILE A 252 -3.88 -11.77 -16.35
N ASP A 253 -3.43 -12.36 -17.46
CA ASP A 253 -2.12 -12.10 -18.04
C ASP A 253 -2.08 -10.64 -18.50
N GLY A 254 -1.72 -9.75 -17.58
CA GLY A 254 -1.41 -8.37 -17.92
C GLY A 254 -0.13 -8.35 -18.73
N ASP A 255 -0.21 -7.90 -19.98
CA ASP A 255 0.98 -7.53 -20.76
C ASP A 255 1.82 -6.59 -19.90
N ALA A 256 2.96 -7.10 -19.44
CA ALA A 256 3.92 -6.31 -18.69
C ALA A 256 4.39 -5.19 -19.62
N VAL A 257 3.79 -3.99 -19.47
CA VAL A 257 4.22 -2.80 -20.19
C VAL A 257 5.64 -2.51 -19.73
N GLY A 258 6.61 -2.99 -20.51
CA GLY A 258 8.02 -2.81 -20.26
C GLY A 258 8.35 -1.33 -20.38
N LEU A 259 8.32 -0.62 -19.26
CA LEU A 259 8.77 0.77 -19.22
C LEU A 259 10.22 0.83 -19.73
N PRO A 260 10.55 1.73 -20.67
CA PRO A 260 11.90 1.86 -21.19
C PRO A 260 12.90 2.07 -20.05
N THR A 261 13.90 1.19 -19.94
CA THR A 261 14.99 1.41 -18.98
C THR A 261 15.79 2.63 -19.39
N PRO A 262 15.90 3.66 -18.53
CA PRO A 262 16.67 4.85 -18.88
C PRO A 262 18.14 4.49 -19.09
N PRO A 263 18.83 5.16 -20.03
CA PRO A 263 20.24 4.91 -20.31
C PRO A 263 21.11 5.13 -19.06
N LEU A 264 22.17 4.34 -18.91
CA LEU A 264 22.99 4.27 -17.68
C LEU A 264 23.48 5.65 -17.20
N LEU A 265 23.93 6.51 -18.11
CA LEU A 265 24.44 7.85 -17.78
C LEU A 265 23.40 8.77 -17.13
N THR A 266 22.11 8.61 -17.44
CA THR A 266 21.06 9.43 -16.81
C THR A 266 20.73 8.94 -15.40
N ARG A 267 21.19 7.75 -15.02
CA ARG A 267 20.96 7.14 -13.71
C ARG A 267 22.02 7.49 -12.67
N LEU A 268 23.11 8.14 -13.08
CA LEU A 268 24.17 8.54 -12.16
C LEU A 268 23.71 9.72 -11.32
N VAL A 269 23.63 9.49 -10.01
CA VAL A 269 23.27 10.42 -8.93
C VAL A 269 24.46 10.65 -7.98
N PRO A 270 24.48 11.75 -7.21
CA PRO A 270 25.52 11.99 -6.21
C PRO A 270 25.65 10.84 -5.21
N THR A 271 26.89 10.41 -4.93
CA THR A 271 27.16 9.34 -3.97
C THR A 271 26.98 9.85 -2.53
N PRO A 272 26.66 8.96 -1.56
CA PRO A 272 26.69 9.32 -0.14
C PRO A 272 28.09 9.79 0.24
N TRP A 273 28.16 10.80 1.11
CA TRP A 273 29.44 11.35 1.57
C TRP A 273 30.37 10.25 2.10
N LEU A 274 31.63 10.29 1.70
CA LEU A 274 32.71 9.39 2.15
C LEU A 274 32.58 7.93 1.71
N SER A 275 31.51 7.54 1.03
CA SER A 275 31.25 6.13 0.71
C SER A 275 32.29 5.54 -0.25
N VAL A 276 32.64 6.26 -1.32
CA VAL A 276 33.57 5.76 -2.34
C VAL A 276 34.99 5.76 -1.81
N GLY A 277 35.38 6.85 -1.14
CA GLY A 277 36.70 7.01 -0.55
C GLY A 277 36.97 6.00 0.56
N LEU A 278 36.02 5.78 1.48
CA LEU A 278 36.19 4.78 2.55
C LEU A 278 36.27 3.36 1.99
N ILE A 279 35.42 2.98 1.04
CA ILE A 279 35.50 1.63 0.44
C ILE A 279 36.85 1.43 -0.25
N TYR A 280 37.32 2.42 -1.02
CA TYR A 280 38.60 2.35 -1.69
C TYR A 280 39.76 2.27 -0.69
N VAL A 281 39.79 3.16 0.29
CA VAL A 281 40.84 3.19 1.32
C VAL A 281 40.87 1.90 2.10
N ILE A 282 39.73 1.39 2.58
CA ILE A 282 39.70 0.12 3.32
C ILE A 282 40.32 -1.02 2.50
N ALA A 283 40.01 -1.10 1.20
CA ALA A 283 40.57 -2.12 0.33
C ALA A 283 42.08 -1.93 0.06
N ALA A 284 42.54 -0.68 -0.11
CA ALA A 284 43.92 -0.35 -0.47
C ALA A 284 44.87 -0.20 0.73
N LEU A 285 44.34 0.05 1.94
CA LEU A 285 45.10 0.37 3.14
C LEU A 285 46.11 -0.71 3.54
N PRO A 286 45.80 -2.02 3.52
CA PRO A 286 46.79 -3.05 3.88
C PRO A 286 48.03 -2.99 2.98
N PHE A 287 47.84 -2.74 1.69
CA PHE A 287 48.94 -2.56 0.73
C PHE A 287 49.71 -1.26 1.01
N GLY A 288 49.01 -0.13 1.17
CA GLY A 288 49.65 1.16 1.43
C GLY A 288 50.49 1.17 2.71
N VAL A 289 50.00 0.54 3.78
CA VAL A 289 50.74 0.40 5.05
C VAL A 289 51.93 -0.53 4.89
N ALA A 290 51.79 -1.64 4.15
CA ALA A 290 52.90 -2.56 3.91
C ALA A 290 54.00 -1.96 3.03
N ALA A 291 53.63 -1.12 2.05
CA ALA A 291 54.57 -0.52 1.11
C ALA A 291 55.24 0.76 1.64
N GLY A 292 54.51 1.60 2.39
CA GLY A 292 54.99 2.93 2.82
C GLY A 292 54.93 3.18 4.32
N GLY A 293 54.53 2.20 5.13
CA GLY A 293 54.37 2.35 6.57
C GLY A 293 53.06 3.00 7.00
N THR A 294 52.89 3.12 8.32
CA THR A 294 51.64 3.61 8.94
C THR A 294 51.33 5.07 8.61
N THR A 295 52.36 5.91 8.49
CA THR A 295 52.22 7.33 8.11
C THR A 295 51.62 7.48 6.71
N VAL A 296 52.09 6.70 5.72
CA VAL A 296 51.53 6.70 4.37
C VAL A 296 50.07 6.24 4.38
N GLY A 297 49.74 5.22 5.18
CA GLY A 297 48.36 4.80 5.39
C GLY A 297 47.46 5.90 5.95
N LEU A 298 47.91 6.65 6.96
CA LEU A 298 47.15 7.75 7.55
C LEU A 298 46.92 8.90 6.56
N ILE A 299 47.96 9.29 5.82
CA ILE A 299 47.86 10.31 4.77
C ILE A 299 46.85 9.86 3.69
N ALA A 300 46.91 8.60 3.26
CA ALA A 300 45.99 8.04 2.27
C ALA A 300 44.53 8.08 2.73
N ILE A 301 44.25 7.75 4.01
CA ILE A 301 42.92 7.87 4.61
C ILE A 301 42.42 9.32 4.54
N VAL A 302 43.20 10.26 5.07
CA VAL A 302 42.80 11.68 5.19
C VAL A 302 42.60 12.29 3.80
N ALA A 303 43.56 12.10 2.90
CA ALA A 303 43.53 12.68 1.56
C ALA A 303 42.38 12.11 0.73
N THR A 304 42.14 10.80 0.78
CA THR A 304 41.05 10.18 0.03
C THR A 304 39.67 10.58 0.57
N CYS A 305 39.53 10.71 1.91
CA CYS A 305 38.30 11.25 2.49
C CYS A 305 38.07 12.70 2.08
N ALA A 306 39.10 13.54 2.09
CA ALA A 306 39.01 14.92 1.63
C ALA A 306 38.63 15.01 0.15
N LEU A 307 39.22 14.16 -0.70
CA LEU A 307 38.89 14.08 -2.11
C LEU A 307 37.47 13.58 -2.38
N ASP A 308 36.95 12.61 -1.61
CA ASP A 308 35.54 12.19 -1.70
C ASP A 308 34.59 13.35 -1.33
N LEU A 309 34.87 14.06 -0.23
CA LEU A 309 34.09 15.24 0.15
C LEU A 309 34.15 16.36 -0.91
N ALA A 310 35.32 16.60 -1.50
CA ALA A 310 35.45 17.58 -2.58
C ALA A 310 34.64 17.13 -3.81
N ALA A 311 34.80 15.89 -4.25
CA ALA A 311 34.09 15.31 -5.38
C ALA A 311 32.58 15.33 -5.18
N GLY A 312 32.10 14.90 -4.01
CA GLY A 312 30.69 14.94 -3.64
C GLY A 312 30.13 16.36 -3.62
N SER A 313 30.92 17.36 -3.21
CA SER A 313 30.51 18.76 -3.24
C SER A 313 30.37 19.25 -4.68
N VAL A 314 31.39 19.01 -5.51
CA VAL A 314 31.42 19.39 -6.93
C VAL A 314 30.28 18.73 -7.69
N VAL A 315 30.08 17.42 -7.54
CA VAL A 315 29.00 16.68 -8.21
C VAL A 315 27.63 17.27 -7.86
N ARG A 316 27.37 17.58 -6.58
CA ARG A 316 26.09 18.18 -6.15
C ARG A 316 25.89 19.61 -6.66
N VAL A 317 26.98 20.38 -6.78
CA VAL A 317 26.93 21.73 -7.36
C VAL A 317 26.60 21.64 -8.86
N LEU A 318 27.28 20.74 -9.58
CA LEU A 318 27.06 20.51 -11.02
C LEU A 318 25.67 19.93 -11.32
N ASP A 319 25.10 19.15 -10.39
CA ASP A 319 23.75 18.55 -10.55
C ASP A 319 22.63 19.60 -10.64
N ARG A 320 22.90 20.87 -10.28
CA ARG A 320 21.95 21.99 -10.46
C ARG A 320 21.79 22.45 -11.92
N GLY A 321 22.65 21.98 -12.83
CA GLY A 321 22.67 22.37 -14.25
C GLY A 321 21.84 21.47 -15.18
N PRO A 322 22.13 21.46 -16.50
CA PRO A 322 21.33 20.73 -17.48
C PRO A 322 21.24 19.23 -17.21
N GLN A 323 20.03 18.69 -17.35
CA GLN A 323 19.64 17.32 -17.01
C GLN A 323 20.00 16.32 -18.13
N GLY A 324 19.93 15.02 -17.84
CA GLY A 324 20.13 13.96 -18.84
C GLY A 324 21.59 13.47 -18.94
N ARG A 325 22.06 13.15 -20.14
CA ARG A 325 23.40 12.51 -20.35
C ARG A 325 24.56 13.39 -19.89
N ALA A 326 24.42 14.71 -20.02
CA ALA A 326 25.42 15.68 -19.58
C ALA A 326 25.71 15.60 -18.07
N ARG A 327 24.72 15.22 -17.25
CA ARG A 327 24.94 14.94 -15.82
C ARG A 327 25.87 13.75 -15.62
N GLY A 328 25.58 12.63 -16.27
CA GLY A 328 26.39 11.42 -16.16
C GLY A 328 27.83 11.62 -16.63
N ILE A 329 28.02 12.38 -17.71
CA ILE A 329 29.36 12.73 -18.20
C ILE A 329 30.13 13.56 -17.17
N ARG A 330 29.50 14.60 -16.60
CA ARG A 330 30.12 15.42 -15.54
C ARG A 330 30.47 14.60 -14.30
N PHE A 331 29.58 13.69 -13.89
CA PHE A 331 29.86 12.75 -12.80
C PHE A 331 31.12 11.92 -13.06
N LEU A 332 31.24 11.35 -14.26
CA LEU A 332 32.41 10.56 -14.64
C LEU A 332 33.69 11.40 -14.67
N ILE A 333 33.64 12.60 -15.26
CA ILE A 333 34.80 13.51 -15.32
C ILE A 333 35.32 13.81 -13.91
N VAL A 334 34.42 14.14 -12.95
CA VAL A 334 34.82 14.43 -11.57
C VAL A 334 35.51 13.23 -10.94
N TRP A 335 34.93 12.04 -11.03
CA TRP A 335 35.52 10.85 -10.41
C TRP A 335 36.80 10.36 -11.11
N ILE A 336 36.94 10.58 -12.42
CA ILE A 336 38.20 10.35 -13.13
C ILE A 336 39.27 11.32 -12.61
N ALA A 337 38.94 12.60 -12.41
CA ALA A 337 39.86 13.58 -11.84
C ALA A 337 40.29 13.22 -10.41
N VAL A 338 39.37 12.68 -9.58
CA VAL A 338 39.72 12.14 -8.26
C VAL A 338 40.68 10.96 -8.40
N GLY A 339 40.45 10.06 -9.35
CA GLY A 339 41.37 8.97 -9.66
C GLY A 339 42.79 9.45 -10.01
N TRP A 340 42.90 10.50 -10.83
CA TRP A 340 44.18 11.15 -11.12
C TRP A 340 44.81 11.80 -9.89
N ALA A 341 44.03 12.45 -9.03
CA ALA A 341 44.53 13.05 -7.79
C ALA A 341 45.07 11.99 -6.82
N VAL A 342 44.38 10.85 -6.69
CA VAL A 342 44.85 9.72 -5.86
C VAL A 342 46.05 9.03 -6.49
N MET A 343 46.12 8.91 -7.82
CA MET A 343 47.33 8.45 -8.50
C MET A 343 48.52 9.35 -8.18
N ALA A 344 48.38 10.67 -8.34
CA ALA A 344 49.44 11.63 -8.05
C ALA A 344 49.92 11.51 -6.61
N LEU A 345 48.98 11.40 -5.66
CA LEU A 345 49.28 11.14 -4.26
C LEU A 345 50.01 9.80 -4.04
N ALA A 346 49.57 8.73 -4.70
CA ALA A 346 50.20 7.42 -4.57
C ALA A 346 51.63 7.44 -5.10
N THR A 347 51.88 8.08 -6.25
CA THR A 347 53.23 8.20 -6.83
C THR A 347 54.16 9.12 -6.04
N THR A 348 53.63 10.11 -5.32
CA THR A 348 54.47 10.96 -4.45
C THR A 348 54.82 10.27 -3.14
N LEU A 349 53.90 9.49 -2.57
CA LEU A 349 54.14 8.74 -1.33
C LEU A 349 54.91 7.44 -1.55
N LEU A 350 54.77 6.83 -2.74
CA LEU A 350 55.39 5.57 -3.13
C LEU A 350 55.99 5.71 -4.54
N PRO A 351 57.19 6.30 -4.69
CA PRO A 351 57.81 6.55 -6.00
C PRO A 351 57.99 5.28 -6.85
N ASP A 352 58.24 4.14 -6.19
CA ASP A 352 58.47 2.85 -6.84
C ASP A 352 57.20 2.05 -7.15
N ILE A 353 56.00 2.64 -6.97
CA ILE A 353 54.72 1.97 -7.22
C ILE A 353 54.49 1.66 -8.72
N GLY A 354 55.16 2.40 -9.61
CA GLY A 354 55.08 2.28 -11.06
C GLY A 354 53.64 2.23 -11.60
N VAL A 355 53.37 1.27 -12.50
CA VAL A 355 52.07 1.14 -13.20
C VAL A 355 50.89 0.93 -12.24
N LEU A 356 51.11 0.37 -11.05
CA LEU A 356 50.05 0.20 -10.04
C LEU A 356 49.50 1.54 -9.53
N GLY A 357 50.27 2.63 -9.66
CA GLY A 357 49.80 3.98 -9.36
C GLY A 357 48.64 4.44 -10.25
N LEU A 358 48.44 3.84 -11.43
CA LEU A 358 47.34 4.15 -12.36
C LEU A 358 46.00 3.53 -11.93
N LEU A 359 46.02 2.55 -11.02
CA LEU A 359 44.85 1.82 -10.57
C LEU A 359 43.67 2.72 -10.09
N PRO A 360 43.92 3.77 -9.27
CA PRO A 360 42.86 4.66 -8.78
C PRO A 360 42.10 5.37 -9.91
N VAL A 361 42.74 5.62 -11.06
CA VAL A 361 42.15 6.26 -12.23
C VAL A 361 40.98 5.45 -12.79
N VAL A 362 41.02 4.13 -12.64
CA VAL A 362 39.95 3.22 -13.09
C VAL A 362 39.03 2.83 -11.92
N THR A 363 39.59 2.48 -10.76
CA THR A 363 38.80 1.92 -9.65
C THR A 363 37.84 2.93 -9.04
N LEU A 364 38.25 4.18 -8.87
CA LEU A 364 37.41 5.19 -8.22
C LEU A 364 36.19 5.57 -9.06
N PRO A 365 36.30 5.82 -10.38
CA PRO A 365 35.13 6.00 -11.24
C PRO A 365 34.19 4.80 -11.24
N VAL A 366 34.72 3.58 -11.35
CA VAL A 366 33.92 2.35 -11.36
C VAL A 366 33.16 2.21 -10.04
N LEU A 367 33.84 2.38 -8.90
CA LEU A 367 33.24 2.31 -7.58
C LEU A 367 32.17 3.38 -7.39
N ALA A 368 32.44 4.61 -7.83
CA ALA A 368 31.48 5.70 -7.78
C ALA A 368 30.23 5.41 -8.62
N VAL A 369 30.39 4.87 -9.84
CA VAL A 369 29.27 4.43 -10.68
C VAL A 369 28.45 3.36 -9.97
N ILE A 370 29.08 2.35 -9.36
CA ILE A 370 28.34 1.28 -8.69
C ILE A 370 27.58 1.82 -7.47
N VAL A 371 28.22 2.61 -6.62
CA VAL A 371 27.58 3.24 -5.45
C VAL A 371 26.42 4.13 -5.90
N SER A 372 26.63 4.94 -6.93
CA SER A 372 25.62 5.82 -7.52
C SER A 372 24.40 5.05 -8.03
N LEU A 373 24.62 4.00 -8.83
CA LEU A 373 23.54 3.16 -9.35
C LEU A 373 22.79 2.43 -8.23
N SER A 374 23.48 2.07 -7.14
CA SER A 374 22.85 1.46 -5.96
C SER A 374 21.93 2.45 -5.24
N VAL A 375 22.35 3.72 -5.13
CA VAL A 375 21.52 4.77 -4.55
C VAL A 375 20.31 5.08 -5.44
N ASP A 376 20.51 5.21 -6.76
CA ASP A 376 19.41 5.40 -7.72
C ASP A 376 18.39 4.24 -7.64
N ALA A 377 18.86 3.00 -7.58
CA ALA A 377 18.00 1.83 -7.43
C ALA A 377 17.18 1.88 -6.12
N ALA A 378 17.83 2.19 -5.00
CA ALA A 378 17.16 2.29 -3.70
C ALA A 378 16.14 3.44 -3.64
N GLN A 379 16.47 4.60 -4.22
CA GLN A 379 15.57 5.75 -4.29
C GLN A 379 14.35 5.47 -5.16
N ARG A 380 14.55 4.84 -6.33
CA ARG A 380 13.45 4.45 -7.22
C ARG A 380 12.54 3.41 -6.58
N ALA A 381 13.10 2.41 -5.90
CA ALA A 381 12.30 1.40 -5.21
C ALA A 381 11.34 2.06 -4.20
N ARG A 382 11.83 3.03 -3.41
CA ARG A 382 10.98 3.80 -2.48
C ARG A 382 9.94 4.65 -3.19
N ALA A 383 10.32 5.32 -4.28
CA ALA A 383 9.38 6.13 -5.06
C ALA A 383 8.27 5.29 -5.70
N GLU A 384 8.61 4.11 -6.20
CA GLU A 384 7.66 3.15 -6.78
C GLU A 384 6.75 2.55 -5.71
N GLU A 385 7.29 2.21 -4.53
CA GLU A 385 6.50 1.76 -3.39
C GLU A 385 5.47 2.82 -2.98
N MET A 386 5.89 4.09 -2.83
CA MET A 386 4.95 5.18 -2.51
C MET A 386 3.88 5.36 -3.59
N ARG A 387 4.24 5.30 -4.88
CA ARG A 387 3.27 5.38 -5.98
C ARG A 387 2.32 4.19 -5.98
N ALA A 388 2.82 2.98 -5.77
CA ALA A 388 2.03 1.76 -5.72
C ALA A 388 1.02 1.82 -4.58
N THR A 389 1.43 2.24 -3.38
CA THR A 389 0.55 2.45 -2.24
C THR A 389 -0.50 3.52 -2.54
N ALA A 390 -0.13 4.62 -3.19
CA ALA A 390 -1.08 5.66 -3.57
C ALA A 390 -2.13 5.17 -4.60
N VAL A 391 -1.70 4.43 -5.63
CA VAL A 391 -2.60 3.83 -6.64
C VAL A 391 -3.49 2.76 -6.01
N LEU A 392 -2.94 1.91 -5.14
CA LEU A 392 -3.72 0.90 -4.43
C LEU A 392 -4.79 1.56 -3.56
N THR A 393 -4.42 2.61 -2.83
CA THR A 393 -5.35 3.37 -1.99
C THR A 393 -6.44 4.03 -2.83
N SER A 394 -6.11 4.61 -3.99
CA SER A 394 -7.12 5.23 -4.86
C SER A 394 -8.09 4.20 -5.45
N ILE A 395 -7.59 3.01 -5.83
CA ILE A 395 -8.42 1.93 -6.36
C ILE A 395 -9.30 1.32 -5.27
N VAL A 396 -8.77 1.09 -4.07
CA VAL A 396 -9.56 0.60 -2.93
C VAL A 396 -10.69 1.58 -2.60
N ARG A 397 -10.40 2.90 -2.59
CA ARG A 397 -11.44 3.92 -2.40
C ARG A 397 -12.46 3.92 -3.55
N ALA A 398 -12.03 3.74 -4.79
CA ALA A 398 -12.92 3.67 -5.94
C ALA A 398 -13.81 2.42 -5.91
N LEU A 399 -13.27 1.27 -5.48
CA LEU A 399 -14.03 0.05 -5.30
C LEU A 399 -15.08 0.23 -4.20
N ALA A 400 -14.67 0.69 -3.01
CA ALA A 400 -15.58 0.95 -1.91
C ALA A 400 -16.72 1.91 -2.30
N SER A 401 -16.40 3.02 -2.99
CA SER A 401 -17.43 3.97 -3.43
C SER A 401 -18.34 3.43 -4.54
N THR A 402 -17.84 2.53 -5.39
CA THR A 402 -18.66 1.90 -6.45
C THR A 402 -19.54 0.80 -5.86
N THR A 403 -19.03 0.01 -4.92
CA THR A 403 -19.82 -0.99 -4.18
C THR A 403 -20.92 -0.33 -3.34
N ALA A 404 -20.61 0.75 -2.62
CA ALA A 404 -21.62 1.50 -1.87
C ALA A 404 -22.72 2.07 -2.79
N ARG A 405 -22.35 2.59 -3.96
CA ARG A 405 -23.32 3.04 -4.99
C ARG A 405 -24.15 1.89 -5.56
N ALA A 406 -23.59 0.69 -5.67
CA ALA A 406 -24.30 -0.48 -6.17
C ALA A 406 -25.32 -1.05 -5.17
N LEU A 407 -24.96 -1.11 -3.89
CA LEU A 407 -25.79 -1.75 -2.86
C LEU A 407 -26.78 -0.79 -2.18
N GLY A 408 -26.47 0.51 -2.13
CA GLY A 408 -27.32 1.52 -1.49
C GLY A 408 -28.76 1.57 -2.01
N PRO A 409 -29.01 1.55 -3.34
CA PRO A 409 -30.36 1.50 -3.90
C PRO A 409 -31.15 0.25 -3.48
N LEU A 410 -30.51 -0.92 -3.39
CA LEU A 410 -31.14 -2.18 -2.99
C LEU A 410 -31.62 -2.12 -1.54
N HIS A 411 -30.80 -1.61 -0.62
CA HIS A 411 -31.14 -1.52 0.79
C HIS A 411 -32.28 -0.51 1.03
N ARG A 412 -32.20 0.67 0.39
CA ARG A 412 -33.32 1.63 0.38
C ARG A 412 -34.59 1.03 -0.19
N ALA A 413 -34.47 0.25 -1.27
CA ALA A 413 -35.63 -0.35 -1.90
C ALA A 413 -36.30 -1.42 -1.04
N ALA A 414 -35.50 -2.25 -0.36
CA ALA A 414 -36.00 -3.19 0.63
C ALA A 414 -36.75 -2.45 1.77
N GLY A 415 -36.21 -1.34 2.25
CA GLY A 415 -36.82 -0.48 3.28
C GLY A 415 -38.15 0.16 2.87
N VAL A 416 -38.24 0.75 1.67
CA VAL A 416 -39.51 1.35 1.17
C VAL A 416 -40.58 0.28 0.97
N LEU A 417 -40.24 -0.88 0.42
CA LEU A 417 -41.20 -1.98 0.28
C LEU A 417 -41.65 -2.47 1.66
N HIS A 418 -40.72 -2.62 2.61
CA HIS A 418 -41.01 -3.15 3.95
C HIS A 418 -41.79 -2.19 4.85
N GLY A 419 -41.44 -0.90 4.87
CA GLY A 419 -42.10 0.09 5.71
C GLY A 419 -43.36 0.66 5.07
N ASP A 420 -43.23 1.17 3.85
CA ASP A 420 -44.23 2.08 3.27
C ASP A 420 -45.33 1.33 2.50
N VAL A 421 -44.95 0.32 1.70
CA VAL A 421 -45.92 -0.48 0.94
C VAL A 421 -46.59 -1.52 1.84
N GLN A 422 -45.84 -2.28 2.65
CA GLN A 422 -46.46 -3.24 3.58
C GLN A 422 -47.28 -2.55 4.67
N GLY A 423 -46.85 -1.39 5.20
CA GLY A 423 -47.62 -0.62 6.17
C GLY A 423 -49.00 -0.24 5.63
N ARG A 424 -49.08 0.21 4.38
CA ARG A 424 -50.37 0.48 3.71
C ARG A 424 -51.20 -0.77 3.46
N CYS A 425 -50.56 -1.91 3.17
CA CYS A 425 -51.28 -3.18 3.06
C CYS A 425 -51.92 -3.59 4.39
N VAL A 426 -51.25 -3.35 5.53
CA VAL A 426 -51.81 -3.63 6.86
C VAL A 426 -53.03 -2.75 7.14
N ILE A 427 -52.95 -1.45 6.84
CA ILE A 427 -54.07 -0.51 7.01
C ILE A 427 -55.27 -0.93 6.15
N LEU A 428 -55.04 -1.23 4.87
CA LEU A 428 -56.12 -1.64 3.96
C LEU A 428 -56.73 -2.99 4.37
N ALA A 429 -55.91 -3.94 4.83
CA ALA A 429 -56.38 -5.24 5.29
C ALA A 429 -57.28 -5.11 6.53
N ALA A 430 -56.88 -4.29 7.52
CA ALA A 430 -57.69 -4.03 8.71
C ALA A 430 -59.05 -3.41 8.36
N ARG A 431 -59.06 -2.44 7.44
CA ARG A 431 -60.31 -1.82 6.95
C ARG A 431 -61.20 -2.83 6.24
N ALA A 432 -60.62 -3.67 5.38
CA ALA A 432 -61.35 -4.68 4.61
C ALA A 432 -61.91 -5.83 5.48
N ASP A 433 -61.37 -6.03 6.69
CA ASP A 433 -61.89 -6.97 7.69
C ASP A 433 -63.10 -6.38 8.43
N GLU A 434 -63.07 -5.09 8.75
CA GLU A 434 -64.17 -4.39 9.43
C GLU A 434 -65.37 -4.12 8.49
N ARG A 435 -65.10 -3.71 7.24
CA ARG A 435 -66.14 -3.36 6.26
C ARG A 435 -65.60 -3.34 4.82
N ALA A 436 -66.51 -3.30 3.85
CA ALA A 436 -66.12 -3.03 2.46
C ALA A 436 -65.38 -1.68 2.35
N PRO A 437 -64.16 -1.64 1.77
CA PRO A 437 -63.40 -0.40 1.57
C PRO A 437 -64.13 0.55 0.61
N THR A 438 -64.11 1.85 0.90
CA THR A 438 -64.68 2.88 0.02
C THR A 438 -63.76 3.15 -1.16
N ARG A 439 -64.32 3.73 -2.23
CA ARG A 439 -63.55 4.10 -3.42
C ARG A 439 -62.43 5.09 -3.13
N ASP A 440 -62.63 5.97 -2.16
CA ASP A 440 -61.65 6.98 -1.73
C ASP A 440 -60.46 6.33 -0.99
N GLU A 441 -60.72 5.33 -0.15
CA GLU A 441 -59.69 4.54 0.53
C GLU A 441 -58.85 3.71 -0.46
N LEU A 442 -59.51 3.14 -1.49
CA LEU A 442 -58.83 2.41 -2.56
C LEU A 442 -57.96 3.33 -3.43
N ASN A 443 -58.42 4.55 -3.71
CA ASN A 443 -57.63 5.56 -4.42
C ASN A 443 -56.43 6.02 -3.59
N THR A 444 -56.62 6.27 -2.29
CA THR A 444 -55.55 6.64 -1.36
C THR A 444 -54.46 5.56 -1.30
N PHE A 445 -54.86 4.29 -1.26
CA PHE A 445 -53.92 3.16 -1.31
C PHE A 445 -53.16 3.11 -2.64
N ARG A 446 -53.85 3.30 -3.78
CA ARG A 446 -53.21 3.34 -5.10
C ARG A 446 -52.20 4.49 -5.19
N GLU A 447 -52.60 5.70 -4.83
CA GLU A 447 -51.73 6.87 -4.89
C GLU A 447 -50.53 6.77 -3.94
N GLY A 448 -50.75 6.23 -2.73
CA GLY A 448 -49.68 6.01 -1.75
C GLY A 448 -48.65 5.00 -2.25
N THR A 449 -49.10 3.88 -2.82
CA THR A 449 -48.20 2.87 -3.41
C THR A 449 -47.53 3.36 -4.69
N ASP A 450 -48.21 4.15 -5.54
CA ASP A 450 -47.58 4.75 -6.71
C ASP A 450 -46.51 5.77 -6.35
N ARG A 451 -46.71 6.56 -5.28
CA ARG A 451 -45.67 7.43 -4.73
C ARG A 451 -44.47 6.62 -4.24
N ALA A 452 -44.70 5.57 -3.44
CA ALA A 452 -43.64 4.68 -2.97
C ALA A 452 -42.84 4.06 -4.14
N PHE A 453 -43.54 3.57 -5.17
CA PHE A 453 -42.92 3.02 -6.37
C PHE A 453 -42.18 4.07 -7.21
N ALA A 454 -42.71 5.28 -7.31
CA ALA A 454 -42.04 6.39 -8.01
C ALA A 454 -40.79 6.86 -7.26
N ASP A 455 -40.81 6.85 -5.93
CA ASP A 455 -39.64 7.18 -5.09
C ASP A 455 -38.55 6.12 -5.26
N LEU A 456 -38.91 4.84 -5.36
CA LEU A 456 -37.97 3.76 -5.69
C LEU A 456 -37.28 3.96 -7.04
N THR A 457 -38.02 4.39 -8.06
CA THR A 457 -37.44 4.59 -9.41
C THR A 457 -36.62 5.88 -9.49
N ARG A 458 -37.11 6.99 -8.90
CA ARG A 458 -36.37 8.27 -8.84
C ARG A 458 -35.08 8.18 -8.03
N ALA A 459 -35.04 7.35 -6.99
CA ALA A 459 -33.83 7.13 -6.21
C ALA A 459 -32.75 6.34 -6.97
N ALA A 460 -33.12 5.56 -7.98
CA ALA A 460 -32.17 4.95 -8.92
C ALA A 460 -31.61 6.02 -9.88
N ASP A 461 -32.47 6.91 -10.40
CA ASP A 461 -32.08 7.98 -11.33
C ASP A 461 -31.24 9.10 -10.67
N ALA A 462 -31.48 9.42 -9.39
CA ALA A 462 -30.77 10.47 -8.66
C ALA A 462 -29.31 10.11 -8.29
N VAL A 463 -28.92 8.83 -8.38
CA VAL A 463 -27.52 8.39 -8.14
C VAL A 463 -26.58 8.92 -9.23
N ASP A 464 -27.10 9.27 -10.40
CA ASP A 464 -26.31 9.82 -11.51
C ASP A 464 -25.96 11.31 -11.32
N THR A 465 -26.63 12.03 -10.41
CA THR A 465 -26.45 13.49 -10.20
C THR A 465 -25.79 13.87 -8.87
N GLY A 466 -25.43 12.90 -8.03
CA GLY A 466 -24.54 13.12 -6.87
C GLY A 466 -25.11 13.94 -5.71
N SER A 467 -26.40 14.26 -5.69
CA SER A 467 -27.05 14.98 -4.58
C SER A 467 -28.03 14.08 -3.83
N VAL A 468 -27.54 13.38 -2.80
CA VAL A 468 -28.42 12.72 -1.82
C VAL A 468 -28.79 13.77 -0.77
N ASP A 469 -29.96 14.39 -0.91
CA ASP A 469 -30.55 15.23 0.13
C ASP A 469 -31.03 14.37 1.31
N THR A 470 -30.09 14.11 2.22
CA THR A 470 -30.22 13.19 3.37
C THR A 470 -31.14 13.77 4.45
N ALA A 471 -31.23 15.10 4.57
CA ALA A 471 -32.06 15.77 5.57
C ALA A 471 -33.57 15.66 5.27
N GLY A 472 -33.96 15.60 3.99
CA GLY A 472 -35.36 15.51 3.59
C GLY A 472 -36.03 14.15 3.85
N GLU A 473 -35.29 13.10 4.21
CA GLU A 473 -35.83 11.72 4.33
C GLU A 473 -36.75 11.55 5.54
N LEU A 474 -36.32 12.02 6.71
CA LEU A 474 -37.12 11.98 7.94
C LEU A 474 -38.38 12.86 7.83
N GLU A 475 -38.26 14.05 7.26
CA GLU A 475 -39.40 14.95 7.05
C GLU A 475 -40.44 14.38 6.07
N ARG A 476 -40.00 13.62 5.05
CA ARG A 476 -40.91 12.93 4.12
C ARG A 476 -41.67 11.81 4.83
N MET A 477 -40.99 11.02 5.66
CA MET A 477 -41.64 9.98 6.47
C MET A 477 -42.66 10.58 7.45
N LEU A 478 -42.30 11.63 8.19
CA LEU A 478 -43.20 12.28 9.15
C LEU A 478 -44.46 12.85 8.47
N ARG A 479 -44.32 13.46 7.29
CA ARG A 479 -45.45 13.91 6.47
C ARG A 479 -46.39 12.78 6.03
N ALA A 480 -45.87 11.57 5.83
CA ALA A 480 -46.73 10.42 5.51
C ALA A 480 -47.62 10.02 6.70
N TRP A 481 -47.12 10.18 7.93
CA TRP A 481 -47.83 9.87 9.17
C TRP A 481 -48.87 10.91 9.56
N GLU A 482 -48.74 12.17 9.13
CA GLU A 482 -49.73 13.25 9.38
C GLU A 482 -51.15 12.89 8.93
N SER A 483 -51.30 11.97 7.98
CA SER A 483 -52.61 11.47 7.52
C SER A 483 -53.28 10.48 8.48
N VAL A 484 -52.53 9.95 9.45
CA VAL A 484 -52.96 8.89 10.39
C VAL A 484 -52.98 9.39 11.83
N ILE A 485 -52.02 10.24 12.20
CA ILE A 485 -51.84 10.79 13.55
C ILE A 485 -51.25 12.20 13.44
N ALA A 486 -51.68 13.16 14.26
CA ALA A 486 -51.09 14.50 14.23
C ALA A 486 -49.69 14.47 14.83
N VAL A 487 -48.65 14.71 14.02
CA VAL A 487 -47.25 14.62 14.45
C VAL A 487 -46.66 16.01 14.65
N THR A 488 -46.23 16.32 15.87
CA THR A 488 -45.44 17.52 16.16
C THR A 488 -43.96 17.16 16.22
N THR A 489 -43.13 17.81 15.40
CA THR A 489 -41.70 17.47 15.29
C THR A 489 -40.82 18.58 15.87
N ARG A 490 -39.84 18.22 16.69
CA ARG A 490 -38.80 19.12 17.23
C ARG A 490 -37.41 18.51 17.04
N ILE A 491 -36.60 19.11 16.17
CA ILE A 491 -35.23 18.65 15.89
C ILE A 491 -34.26 19.78 16.23
N SER A 492 -33.32 19.53 17.14
CA SER A 492 -32.28 20.51 17.46
C SER A 492 -31.30 20.71 16.31
N ASP A 493 -30.69 21.89 16.20
CA ASP A 493 -29.74 22.19 15.11
C ASP A 493 -28.52 21.25 15.12
N ASP A 494 -28.02 20.91 16.30
CA ASP A 494 -26.93 19.93 16.46
C ASP A 494 -27.35 18.51 16.05
N ALA A 495 -28.61 18.14 16.26
CA ALA A 495 -29.13 16.85 15.80
C ALA A 495 -29.22 16.80 14.27
N ARG A 496 -29.56 17.91 13.60
CA ARG A 496 -29.55 17.97 12.13
C ARG A 496 -28.17 17.72 11.54
N ALA A 497 -27.13 18.25 12.18
CA ALA A 497 -25.75 17.99 11.77
C ALA A 497 -25.36 16.51 11.97
N ALA A 498 -25.90 15.84 12.99
CA ALA A 498 -25.71 14.42 13.22
C ALA A 498 -26.45 13.53 12.22
N LEU A 499 -27.68 13.90 11.87
CA LEU A 499 -28.50 13.26 10.86
C LEU A 499 -27.99 13.46 9.42
N ALA A 500 -26.96 14.28 9.19
CA ALA A 500 -26.30 14.36 7.88
C ALA A 500 -25.52 13.08 7.53
N ALA A 501 -25.18 12.25 8.53
CA ALA A 501 -24.61 10.93 8.30
C ALA A 501 -25.70 9.94 7.86
N PRO A 502 -25.59 9.28 6.69
CA PRO A 502 -26.65 8.41 6.15
C PRO A 502 -27.09 7.29 7.09
N ASP A 503 -26.14 6.65 7.78
CA ASP A 503 -26.43 5.53 8.68
C ASP A 503 -27.21 5.99 9.93
N VAL A 504 -26.88 7.17 10.45
CA VAL A 504 -27.57 7.79 11.61
C VAL A 504 -28.99 8.21 11.23
N MET A 505 -29.16 8.79 10.03
CA MET A 505 -30.48 9.17 9.51
C MET A 505 -31.39 7.95 9.33
N HIS A 506 -30.84 6.88 8.76
CA HIS A 506 -31.60 5.65 8.53
C HIS A 506 -32.10 5.04 9.84
N GLN A 507 -31.22 4.88 10.82
CA GLN A 507 -31.57 4.34 12.14
C GLN A 507 -32.57 5.23 12.89
N ALA A 508 -32.45 6.56 12.76
CA ALA A 508 -33.41 7.51 13.35
C ALA A 508 -34.80 7.38 12.72
N THR A 509 -34.85 7.27 11.40
CA THR A 509 -36.07 7.10 10.63
C THR A 509 -36.78 5.79 11.01
N GLU A 510 -36.05 4.66 11.08
CA GLU A 510 -36.61 3.38 11.52
C GLU A 510 -37.15 3.44 12.96
N ALA A 511 -36.40 4.04 13.89
CA ALA A 511 -36.80 4.15 15.28
C ALA A 511 -38.09 4.97 15.45
N VAL A 512 -38.20 6.12 14.77
CA VAL A 512 -39.42 6.93 14.76
C VAL A 512 -40.58 6.18 14.12
N ASN A 513 -40.34 5.52 12.98
CA ASN A 513 -41.38 4.79 12.26
C ASN A 513 -41.98 3.66 13.10
N GLU A 514 -41.14 2.89 13.77
CA GLU A 514 -41.56 1.80 14.67
C GLU A 514 -42.31 2.33 15.89
N ALA A 515 -41.87 3.46 16.46
CA ALA A 515 -42.55 4.09 17.59
C ALA A 515 -43.97 4.57 17.21
N LEU A 516 -44.12 5.24 16.07
CA LEU A 516 -45.42 5.70 15.56
C LEU A 516 -46.34 4.52 15.21
N LEU A 517 -45.79 3.47 14.61
CA LEU A 517 -46.52 2.25 14.31
C LEU A 517 -47.05 1.58 15.58
N ASN A 518 -46.23 1.52 16.64
CA ASN A 518 -46.65 0.96 17.92
C ASN A 518 -47.68 1.83 18.64
N ALA A 519 -47.57 3.15 18.53
CA ALA A 519 -48.59 4.08 19.01
C ALA A 519 -49.94 3.78 18.35
N VAL A 520 -50.01 3.70 17.01
CA VAL A 520 -51.27 3.43 16.30
C VAL A 520 -51.82 2.02 16.55
N LYS A 521 -50.95 1.01 16.67
CA LYS A 521 -51.37 -0.38 16.90
C LYS A 521 -51.95 -0.63 18.30
N HIS A 522 -51.37 0.01 19.30
CA HIS A 522 -51.62 -0.34 20.71
C HIS A 522 -52.27 0.77 21.52
N SER A 523 -52.42 1.97 20.96
CA SER A 523 -53.11 3.09 21.60
C SER A 523 -54.10 3.75 20.63
N ALA A 524 -55.19 4.32 21.15
CA ALA A 524 -56.11 5.15 20.37
C ALA A 524 -55.57 6.59 20.18
N ALA A 525 -54.24 6.76 20.16
CA ALA A 525 -53.58 8.06 20.10
C ALA A 525 -53.93 8.80 18.81
N ARG A 526 -54.33 10.06 18.96
CA ARG A 526 -54.60 10.97 17.83
C ARG A 526 -53.47 11.95 17.56
N ASP A 527 -52.56 12.09 18.53
CA ASP A 527 -51.43 13.02 18.48
C ASP A 527 -50.16 12.33 18.98
N ALA A 528 -49.01 12.68 18.37
CA ALA A 528 -47.68 12.24 18.79
C ALA A 528 -46.66 13.38 18.68
N VAL A 529 -45.68 13.42 19.58
CA VAL A 529 -44.57 14.38 19.56
C VAL A 529 -43.26 13.63 19.31
N VAL A 530 -42.52 14.03 18.27
CA VAL A 530 -41.22 13.48 17.92
C VAL A 530 -40.15 14.53 18.24
N GLU A 531 -39.27 14.21 19.18
CA GLU A 531 -38.16 15.05 19.59
C GLU A 531 -36.83 14.35 19.25
N ILE A 532 -35.97 15.04 18.51
CA ILE A 532 -34.64 14.53 18.14
C ILE A 532 -33.58 15.51 18.61
N THR A 533 -32.71 15.04 19.50
CA THR A 533 -31.67 15.84 20.14
C THR A 533 -30.29 15.22 19.95
N ALA A 534 -29.25 16.05 19.87
CA ALA A 534 -27.88 15.56 19.83
C ALA A 534 -27.49 14.96 21.18
N SER A 535 -26.76 13.85 21.15
CA SER A 535 -26.16 13.24 22.34
C SER A 535 -24.64 13.13 22.14
N ALA A 536 -23.90 12.93 23.23
CA ALA A 536 -22.43 12.82 23.19
C ALA A 536 -21.93 11.70 22.25
N GLU A 537 -22.75 10.66 22.04
CA GLU A 537 -22.40 9.49 21.23
C GLU A 537 -23.14 9.45 19.88
N GLY A 538 -24.02 10.41 19.59
CA GLY A 538 -24.81 10.44 18.35
C GLY A 538 -26.12 11.21 18.50
N VAL A 539 -27.26 10.55 18.33
CA VAL A 539 -28.60 11.18 18.37
C VAL A 539 -29.51 10.43 19.34
N LEU A 540 -30.29 11.17 20.13
CA LEU A 540 -31.39 10.65 20.92
C LEU A 540 -32.71 11.02 20.23
N THR A 541 -33.46 9.98 19.86
CA THR A 541 -34.81 10.09 19.30
C THR A 541 -35.81 9.74 20.39
N ARG A 542 -36.78 10.63 20.64
CA ARG A 542 -37.83 10.46 21.63
C ARG A 542 -39.19 10.67 20.96
N VAL A 543 -40.10 9.71 21.11
CA VAL A 543 -41.45 9.77 20.56
C VAL A 543 -42.44 9.58 21.69
N SER A 544 -43.34 10.53 21.91
CA SER A 544 -44.38 10.47 22.94
C SER A 544 -45.77 10.51 22.33
N SER A 545 -46.67 9.66 22.84
CA SER A 545 -48.06 9.57 22.39
C SER A 545 -48.98 9.21 23.55
N ALA A 546 -50.24 9.68 23.52
CA ALA A 546 -51.21 9.38 24.57
C ALA A 546 -51.54 7.88 24.65
N GLY A 547 -51.42 7.28 25.83
CA GLY A 547 -51.67 5.85 26.01
C GLY A 547 -51.26 5.32 27.38
N ARG A 548 -51.66 4.07 27.67
CA ARG A 548 -51.23 3.36 28.89
C ARG A 548 -50.56 2.06 28.52
N LEU A 549 -49.34 1.87 29.00
CA LEU A 549 -48.65 0.59 28.93
C LEU A 549 -49.41 -0.44 29.77
N ALA A 550 -49.72 -1.60 29.19
CA ALA A 550 -50.31 -2.70 29.92
C ALA A 550 -49.36 -3.17 31.04
N ALA A 551 -49.88 -3.36 32.25
CA ALA A 551 -49.11 -3.85 33.39
C ALA A 551 -48.69 -5.32 33.16
N GLY A 552 -47.52 -5.50 32.55
CA GLY A 552 -46.99 -6.83 32.23
C GLY A 552 -46.08 -6.80 31.01
N ARG A 553 -44.78 -6.59 31.26
CA ARG A 553 -43.61 -6.85 30.39
C ARG A 553 -43.90 -6.89 28.88
N VAL A 554 -44.03 -5.73 28.26
CA VAL A 554 -44.05 -5.59 26.80
C VAL A 554 -42.61 -5.60 26.27
N GLN A 555 -42.07 -6.80 26.03
CA GLN A 555 -40.93 -6.98 25.14
C GLN A 555 -41.46 -7.37 23.75
N GLY A 556 -41.79 -6.35 22.95
CA GLY A 556 -42.01 -6.48 21.52
C GLY A 556 -40.69 -6.68 20.77
N PHE A 557 -40.76 -7.30 19.59
CA PHE A 557 -39.65 -7.88 18.81
C PHE A 557 -38.56 -6.88 18.33
N GLY A 558 -38.65 -5.57 18.66
CA GLY A 558 -37.71 -4.51 18.26
C GLY A 558 -36.65 -4.10 19.30
N SER A 559 -36.69 -4.63 20.53
CA SER A 559 -35.79 -4.22 21.64
C SER A 559 -34.39 -4.87 21.65
N ARG A 560 -33.94 -5.47 20.54
CA ARG A 560 -32.68 -6.26 20.50
C ARG A 560 -31.41 -5.48 20.17
N ALA A 561 -31.49 -4.20 19.84
CA ALA A 561 -30.31 -3.32 19.78
C ALA A 561 -30.29 -2.48 21.06
N GLY A 562 -29.22 -2.58 21.84
CA GLY A 562 -29.07 -2.05 23.21
C GLY A 562 -29.06 -0.52 23.35
N GLY A 563 -30.04 0.17 22.77
CA GLY A 563 -30.21 1.63 22.85
C GLY A 563 -31.66 2.09 22.85
N THR A 564 -32.66 1.19 22.92
CA THR A 564 -34.09 1.56 22.91
C THR A 564 -34.76 1.33 24.26
N ARG A 565 -35.63 2.25 24.68
CA ARG A 565 -36.34 2.22 25.96
C ARG A 565 -37.78 2.69 25.78
N ILE A 566 -38.73 2.03 26.44
CA ILE A 566 -40.14 2.45 26.47
C ILE A 566 -40.54 2.68 27.93
N VAL A 567 -41.09 3.85 28.24
CA VAL A 567 -41.53 4.23 29.59
C VAL A 567 -42.93 4.82 29.58
N GLN A 568 -43.64 4.68 30.70
CA GLN A 568 -44.85 5.44 30.98
C GLN A 568 -44.43 6.72 31.69
N GLU A 569 -44.79 7.87 31.14
CA GLU A 569 -44.68 9.17 31.80
C GLU A 569 -46.08 9.78 31.85
N ASP A 570 -46.66 9.82 33.05
CA ASP A 570 -48.05 10.24 33.28
C ASP A 570 -49.04 9.49 32.37
N ASP A 571 -49.82 10.20 31.55
CA ASP A 571 -50.76 9.63 30.58
C ASP A 571 -50.14 9.43 29.17
N LEU A 572 -48.81 9.55 29.05
CA LEU A 572 -48.07 9.35 27.81
C LEU A 572 -47.23 8.07 27.85
N VAL A 573 -47.15 7.40 26.70
CA VAL A 573 -46.15 6.37 26.43
C VAL A 573 -45.02 7.04 25.66
N VAL A 574 -43.79 6.89 26.18
CA VAL A 574 -42.58 7.47 25.60
C VAL A 574 -41.67 6.35 25.11
N PHE A 575 -41.31 6.40 23.84
CA PHE A 575 -40.27 5.59 23.21
C PHE A 575 -39.00 6.42 23.04
N GLU A 576 -37.87 5.88 23.45
CA GLU A 576 -36.54 6.49 23.33
C GLU A 576 -35.62 5.54 22.56
N ALA A 577 -34.80 6.10 21.66
CA ALA A 577 -33.78 5.38 20.92
C ALA A 577 -32.48 6.21 20.85
N HIS A 578 -31.39 5.62 21.35
CA HIS A 578 -30.03 6.13 21.21
C HIS A 578 -29.37 5.52 19.97
N ILE A 579 -28.92 6.40 19.08
CA ILE A 579 -28.31 6.05 17.80
C ILE A 579 -26.88 6.56 17.81
N ALA A 580 -25.92 5.63 17.78
CA ALA A 580 -24.51 5.97 17.85
C ALA A 580 -23.99 6.47 16.49
N ARG A 581 -23.11 7.48 16.51
CA ARG A 581 -22.25 7.83 15.38
C ARG A 581 -21.08 6.87 15.35
N ASP A 582 -20.90 6.18 14.22
CA ASP A 582 -19.75 5.28 14.07
C ASP A 582 -18.44 6.09 14.13
N SER A 583 -17.59 5.80 15.09
CA SER A 583 -16.47 6.67 15.50
C SER A 583 -15.23 6.58 14.57
N SER A 584 -15.36 5.98 13.39
CA SER A 584 -14.25 5.82 12.43
C SER A 584 -14.05 7.00 11.47
N ALA A 585 -14.78 8.11 11.63
CA ALA A 585 -14.68 9.28 10.77
C ALA A 585 -14.63 10.59 11.57
N ALA A 586 -13.58 10.78 12.37
CA ALA A 586 -13.21 12.13 12.82
C ALA A 586 -12.38 12.82 11.72
N PRO A 587 -12.73 14.03 11.26
CA PRO A 587 -11.82 14.86 10.49
C PRO A 587 -10.68 15.32 11.42
N ASN A 588 -9.44 15.15 10.97
CA ASN A 588 -8.29 15.78 11.62
C ASN A 588 -8.40 17.30 11.45
N ASP A 589 -8.57 18.01 12.55
CA ASP A 589 -8.23 19.44 12.66
C ASP A 589 -6.71 19.66 12.53
#